data_AF-A0AAN9AZF4-F1
#
_entry.id   AF-A0AAN9AZF4-F1
#
_cell.length_a   1.000
_cell.length_b   1.000
_cell.length_c   1.000
_cell.angle_alpha   90.00
_cell.angle_beta   90.00
_cell.angle_gamma   90.00
#
_symmetry.space_group_name_H-M   'P 1'
#
loop_
_entity.id
_entity.type
_entity.pdbx_description
1 polymer ?
#
loop_
_entity_poly.entity_id
_entity_poly.type
_entity_poly.pdbx_seq_one_letter_code
_entity_poly.pdbx_strand_id
1 'polypeptide(L)' 'MPPRRKLSDLDRGRAIGWLQDGVAARQVAQRLAVAPSVIIRLTQRFHATGRVQERHHTKRGSLHSEAGHATKNGYGKQH' A
#
# COMPACT_ATOMS: atom_id res chain seq x y z
N MET A 1 -9.94 -25.04 1.60
CA MET A 1 -8.82 -24.10 1.46
C MET A 1 -9.22 -22.80 2.15
N PRO A 2 -8.56 -22.38 3.24
CA PRO A 2 -8.90 -21.12 3.90
C PRO A 2 -8.64 -19.93 2.96
N PRO A 3 -9.46 -18.86 3.04
CA PRO A 3 -9.33 -17.70 2.16
C PRO A 3 -7.95 -17.07 2.30
N ARG A 4 -7.29 -16.83 1.16
CA ARG A 4 -5.98 -16.16 1.10
C ARG A 4 -6.13 -14.70 1.52
N ARG A 5 -5.95 -14.41 2.82
CA ARG A 5 -5.92 -13.05 3.35
C ARG A 5 -4.75 -12.30 2.69
N LYS A 6 -5.07 -11.27 1.89
CA LYS A 6 -4.04 -10.43 1.26
C LYS A 6 -3.39 -9.56 2.34
N LEU A 7 -2.07 -9.56 2.39
CA LEU A 7 -1.29 -8.71 3.30
C LEU A 7 -1.47 -7.25 2.87
N SER A 8 -1.90 -6.39 3.80
CA SER A 8 -1.99 -4.94 3.58
C SER A 8 -0.59 -4.34 3.40
N ASP A 9 -0.48 -3.18 2.76
CA ASP A 9 0.82 -2.52 2.58
C ASP A 9 1.46 -2.14 3.93
N LEU A 10 0.64 -1.79 4.93
CA LEU A 10 1.10 -1.55 6.30
C LEU A 10 1.70 -2.81 6.93
N ASP A 11 1.04 -3.96 6.79
CA ASP A 11 1.55 -5.23 7.32
C ASP A 11 2.83 -5.66 6.61
N ARG A 12 2.98 -5.33 5.31
CA ARG A 12 4.22 -5.59 4.55
C ARG A 12 5.36 -4.73 5.07
N GLY A 13 5.09 -3.45 5.35
CA GLY A 13 6.02 -2.52 5.99
C GLY A 13 6.54 -3.07 7.31
N ARG A 14 5.61 -3.47 8.19
CA ARG A 14 5.94 -4.08 9.50
C ARG A 14 6.73 -5.38 9.36
N ALA A 15 6.33 -6.25 8.43
CA ALA A 15 7.04 -7.50 8.17
C ALA A 15 8.50 -7.27 7.77
N ILE A 16 8.75 -6.34 6.85
CA ILE A 16 10.11 -6.00 6.42
C ILE A 16 10.92 -5.36 7.55
N GLY A 17 10.32 -4.45 8.33
CA GLY A 17 10.97 -3.87 9.51
C GLY A 17 11.43 -4.94 10.51
N TRP A 18 10.54 -5.86 10.89
CA TRP A 18 10.91 -6.96 11.79
C TRP A 18 11.96 -7.89 11.22
N LEU A 19 11.95 -8.15 9.90
CA LEU A 19 13.00 -8.94 9.26
C LEU A 19 14.36 -8.24 9.31
N GLN A 20 14.39 -6.90 9.17
CA GLN A 20 15.62 -6.10 9.29
C GLN A 20 16.14 -6.07 10.73
N ASP A 21 15.24 -6.07 11.72
CA ASP A 21 15.56 -6.20 13.14
C ASP A 21 16.02 -7.62 13.54
N GLY A 22 16.11 -8.56 12.59
CA GLY A 22 16.58 -9.93 12.81
C GLY A 22 15.50 -10.91 13.30
N VAL A 23 14.23 -10.52 13.31
CA VAL A 23 13.13 -11.42 13.67
C VAL A 23 12.97 -12.49 12.59
N ALA A 24 12.92 -13.76 13.02
CA ALA A 24 12.79 -14.88 12.08
C ALA A 24 11.47 -14.80 11.27
N ALA A 25 11.55 -15.09 9.96
CA ALA A 25 10.41 -15.04 9.05
C ALA A 25 9.21 -15.90 9.51
N ARG A 26 9.47 -17.02 10.19
CA ARG A 26 8.43 -17.88 10.77
C ARG A 26 7.65 -17.17 11.89
N GLN A 27 8.35 -16.42 12.74
CA GLN A 27 7.74 -15.68 13.83
C GLN A 27 6.96 -14.47 13.30
N VAL A 28 7.48 -13.78 12.29
CA VAL A 28 6.75 -12.72 11.57
C VAL A 28 5.47 -13.26 10.94
N ALA A 29 5.52 -14.42 10.29
CA ALA A 29 4.36 -15.06 9.68
C ALA A 29 3.27 -15.40 10.71
N GLN A 30 3.66 -15.93 11.88
CA GLN A 30 2.74 -16.21 12.98
C GLN A 30 2.08 -14.93 13.52
N ARG A 31 2.86 -13.87 13.75
CA ARG A 31 2.33 -12.58 14.23
C ARG A 31 1.31 -11.96 13.28
N LEU A 32 1.50 -12.13 11.98
CA LEU A 32 0.60 -11.61 10.94
C LEU A 32 -0.49 -12.61 10.51
N ALA A 33 -0.56 -13.78 11.17
CA ALA A 33 -1.47 -14.88 10.84
C ALA A 33 -1.47 -15.25 9.35
N VAL A 34 -0.27 -15.32 8.75
CA VAL A 34 -0.06 -15.67 7.33
C VAL A 34 0.86 -16.87 7.17
N ALA A 35 0.83 -17.47 5.98
CA ALA A 35 1.76 -18.54 5.66
C ALA A 35 3.20 -18.03 5.55
N PRO A 36 4.21 -18.78 6.00
CA PRO A 36 5.62 -18.41 5.88
C PRO A 36 6.06 -18.11 4.43
N SER A 37 5.45 -18.79 3.46
CA SER A 37 5.69 -18.56 2.03
C SER A 37 5.32 -17.14 1.57
N VAL A 38 4.38 -16.48 2.24
CA VAL A 38 4.02 -15.08 1.95
C VAL A 38 5.15 -14.15 2.37
N ILE A 39 5.75 -14.38 3.54
CA ILE A 39 6.89 -13.60 4.04
C ILE A 39 8.11 -13.82 3.14
N ILE A 40 8.42 -15.06 2.77
CA ILE A 40 9.55 -15.36 1.87
C ILE A 40 9.38 -14.63 0.53
N ARG A 41 8.19 -14.69 -0.08
CA ARG A 41 7.92 -13.99 -1.34
C ARG A 41 8.02 -12.47 -1.20
N LEU A 42 7.58 -11.92 -0.06
CA LEU A 42 7.70 -10.49 0.23
C LEU A 42 9.17 -10.08 0.34
N THR A 43 9.98 -10.84 1.07
CA THR A 43 11.42 -10.61 1.22
C THR A 43 12.12 -10.67 -0.14
N GLN A 44 11.89 -11.72 -0.94
CA GLN A 44 12.45 -11.84 -2.29
C GLN A 44 12.09 -10.63 -3.17
N ARG A 45 10.82 -10.20 -3.15
CA ARG A 45 10.37 -9.01 -3.90
C ARG A 45 11.05 -7.74 -3.41
N PHE A 46 11.22 -7.60 -2.10
CA PHE A 46 11.90 -6.46 -1.50
C PHE A 46 13.38 -6.42 -1.89
N HIS A 47 14.10 -7.53 -1.84
CA HIS A 47 15.49 -7.58 -2.32
C HIS A 47 15.61 -7.28 -3.81
N ALA A 48 14.65 -7.73 -4.63
CA ALA A 48 14.68 -7.50 -6.07
C ALA A 48 14.33 -6.05 -6.49
N THR A 49 13.52 -5.33 -5.72
CA THR A 49 12.95 -4.04 -6.16
C THR A 49 13.19 -2.88 -5.20
N GLY A 50 13.64 -3.16 -3.97
CA GLY A 50 13.71 -2.20 -2.87
C GLY A 50 12.35 -1.68 -2.39
N ARG A 51 11.24 -2.23 -2.91
CA ARG A 51 9.88 -1.73 -2.64
C ARG A 51 9.06 -2.74 -1.85
N VAL A 52 8.36 -2.22 -0.84
CA VAL A 52 7.48 -2.99 0.05
C VAL A 52 6.02 -3.00 -0.44
N GLN A 53 5.62 -1.97 -1.20
CA GLN A 53 4.26 -1.79 -1.68
C GLN A 53 3.94 -2.70 -2.87
N GLU A 54 2.70 -3.17 -2.95
CA GLU A 54 2.14 -3.69 -4.20
C GLU A 54 2.24 -2.59 -5.27
N ARG A 55 2.73 -2.88 -6.48
CA ARG A 55 2.50 -1.95 -7.60
C ARG A 55 0.99 -1.89 -7.79
N HIS A 56 0.36 -0.80 -7.34
CA HIS A 56 -0.98 -0.44 -7.77
C HIS A 56 -0.90 -0.29 -9.29
N HIS A 57 -1.37 -1.30 -10.02
CA HIS A 57 -1.63 -1.16 -11.43
C HIS A 57 -2.83 -0.21 -11.52
N THR A 58 -2.56 1.10 -11.52
CA THR A 58 -3.56 2.08 -11.91
C THR A 58 -3.94 1.72 -13.34
N LYS A 59 -5.11 1.07 -13.51
CA LYS A 59 -5.81 1.12 -14.78
C LYS A 59 -6.06 2.60 -15.03
N ARG A 60 -5.21 3.21 -15.84
CA ARG A 60 -5.40 4.55 -16.38
C ARG A 60 -6.68 4.49 -17.22
N GLY A 61 -7.79 4.87 -16.59
CA GLY A 61 -9.11 4.95 -17.19
C GLY A 61 -9.89 6.03 -16.45
N SER A 62 -10.24 7.08 -17.20
CA SER A 62 -10.98 8.28 -16.78
C SER A 62 -10.15 9.40 -16.13
N LEU A 63 -9.53 10.18 -17.01
CA LEU A 63 -9.56 11.64 -16.86
C LEU A 63 -11.04 12.06 -16.83
N HIS A 64 -11.55 12.46 -15.68
CA HIS A 64 -12.61 13.46 -15.61
C HIS A 64 -11.99 14.67 -14.93
N SER A 65 -11.44 15.56 -15.76
CA SER A 65 -11.14 16.93 -15.40
C SER A 65 -12.48 17.64 -15.21
N GLU A 66 -13.01 17.67 -14.00
CA GLU A 66 -14.11 18.56 -13.67
C GLU A 66 -13.53 19.90 -13.25
N ALA A 67 -13.76 20.86 -14.15
CA ALA A 67 -13.32 22.23 -14.09
C ALA A 67 -13.78 22.94 -12.81
N GLY A 68 -13.01 23.97 -12.46
CA GLY A 68 -13.11 24.74 -11.23
C GLY A 68 -14.52 25.24 -10.92
N HIS A 69 -14.93 25.03 -9.68
CA HIS A 69 -15.93 25.85 -9.03
C HIS A 69 -15.22 26.70 -7.99
N ALA A 70 -14.59 27.78 -8.47
CA ALA A 70 -14.03 28.83 -7.64
C ALA A 70 -15.19 29.56 -6.94
N THR A 71 -15.26 29.39 -5.63
CA THR A 71 -16.20 30.06 -4.77
C THR A 71 -15.83 31.54 -4.58
N LYS A 72 -16.78 32.43 -4.92
CA LYS A 72 -17.21 33.62 -4.15
C LYS A 72 -16.19 34.74 -3.92
N ASN A 73 -16.29 35.78 -4.75
CA ASN A 73 -16.04 37.19 -4.41
C ASN A 73 -17.21 37.98 -5.04
N GLY A 74 -18.06 38.75 -4.37
CA GLY A 74 -17.81 39.59 -3.20
C GLY A 74 -17.59 41.04 -3.66
N TYR A 75 -18.67 41.84 -3.68
CA TYR A 75 -18.74 43.31 -3.77
C TYR A 75 -18.68 44.03 -5.14
N GLY A 76 -19.83 44.65 -5.51
CA GLY A 76 -19.92 46.11 -5.70
C GLY A 76 -20.00 46.69 -7.12
N LYS A 77 -21.21 47.10 -7.55
CA LYS A 77 -21.59 48.43 -8.09
C LYS A 77 -22.88 48.35 -8.92
N GLN A 78 -23.92 49.03 -8.46
CA GLN A 78 -25.07 49.43 -9.28
C GLN A 78 -25.06 50.96 -9.35
N HIS A 79 -25.22 51.47 -10.57
CA HIS A 79 -25.40 52.88 -10.93
C HIS A 79 -26.82 53.35 -10.65
#